data_AF-A0A5E4R2C6-F1
#
_entry.id   AF-A0A5E4R2C6-F1
#
_cell.length_a   1.000
_cell.length_b   1.000
_cell.length_c   1.000
_cell.angle_alpha   90.00
_cell.angle_beta   90.00
_cell.angle_gamma   90.00
#
_symmetry.space_group_name_H-M   'P 1'
#
loop_
_entity.id
_entity.type
_entity.pdbx_description
1 polymer ?
#
loop_
_entity_poly.entity_id
_entity_poly.type
_entity_poly.pdbx_seq_one_letter_code
_entity_poly.pdbx_strand_id
1 'polypeptide(L)'
;MRRRRKMLLVHRVSEEKSEDVSSRVCKVVGEHIGVTRFSVATIKSSHRLGRPSEKKPRPIVVKFADVALRVKVWFSKTGFKGSGITVSEFLTKSRHNLFM
;
A
#
# COMPACT_ATOMS: atom_id res chain seq x y z
N MET A 1 8.97 15.52 -10.26
CA MET A 1 8.27 14.29 -10.75
C MET A 1 8.77 12.95 -10.18
N ARG A 2 9.62 12.91 -9.13
CA ARG A 2 10.14 11.67 -8.48
C ARG A 2 9.33 11.17 -7.28
N ARG A 3 8.21 11.81 -6.92
CA ARG A 3 7.56 11.61 -5.60
C ARG A 3 6.80 10.28 -5.48
N ARG A 4 6.10 9.82 -6.53
CA ARG A 4 5.23 8.62 -6.48
C ARG A 4 5.96 7.28 -6.72
N ARG A 5 7.21 7.31 -7.16
CA ARG A 5 8.00 6.07 -7.41
C ARG A 5 8.24 5.21 -6.16
N LYS A 6 8.16 5.84 -4.98
CA LYS A 6 8.27 5.19 -3.66
C LYS A 6 6.89 4.86 -3.08
N MET A 7 5.83 4.84 -3.88
CA MET A 7 4.46 4.75 -3.37
C MET A 7 3.72 3.58 -3.99
N LEU A 8 2.93 2.88 -3.18
CA LEU A 8 1.99 1.86 -3.60
C LEU A 8 0.61 2.16 -3.02
N LEU A 9 -0.42 1.62 -3.68
CA LEU A 9 -1.77 1.55 -3.14
C LEU A 9 -2.01 0.14 -2.61
N VAL A 10 -2.53 0.04 -1.39
CA VAL A 10 -3.02 -1.20 -0.79
C VAL A 10 -4.54 -1.08 -0.67
N HIS A 11 -5.25 -2.01 -1.29
CA HIS A 11 -6.71 -2.01 -1.35
C HIS A 11 -7.31 -3.06 -0.43
N ARG A 12 -8.59 -2.89 -0.10
CA ARG A 12 -9.40 -3.86 0.65
C ARG A 12 -8.86 -4.18 2.06
N VAL A 13 -8.19 -3.21 2.67
CA VAL A 13 -7.85 -3.24 4.10
C VAL A 13 -9.01 -2.63 4.88
N SER A 14 -9.56 -3.34 5.87
CA SER A 14 -10.66 -2.84 6.71
C SER A 14 -10.32 -1.50 7.37
N GLU A 15 -11.32 -0.62 7.55
CA GLU A 15 -11.16 0.66 8.24
C GLU A 15 -11.63 0.53 9.69
N GLU A 16 -10.91 1.18 10.61
CA GLU A 16 -11.27 1.27 12.03
C GLU A 16 -11.28 2.74 12.47
N LYS A 17 -12.10 3.08 13.46
CA LYS A 17 -12.10 4.44 14.05
C LYS A 17 -10.78 4.65 14.79
N SER A 18 -10.11 5.78 14.53
CA SER A 18 -8.81 6.12 15.14
C SER A 18 -7.68 5.14 14.82
N GLU A 19 -7.61 4.64 13.58
CA GLU A 19 -6.57 3.69 13.16
C GLU A 19 -5.18 4.33 13.02
N ASP A 20 -4.13 3.60 13.45
CA ASP A 20 -2.76 3.85 12.96
C ASP A 20 -2.55 3.09 11.65
N VAL A 21 -2.68 3.84 10.55
CA VAL A 21 -2.55 3.32 9.19
C VAL A 21 -1.17 2.68 8.95
N SER A 22 -0.10 3.20 9.55
CA SER A 22 1.26 2.67 9.30
C SER A 22 1.46 1.32 9.96
N SER A 23 1.03 1.17 11.21
CA SER A 23 1.04 -0.10 11.92
C SER A 23 0.14 -1.13 11.24
N ARG A 24 -1.05 -0.72 10.76
CA ARG A 24 -1.96 -1.61 10.03
C ARG A 24 -1.35 -2.15 8.74
N VAL A 25 -0.72 -1.27 7.96
CA VAL A 25 0.02 -1.67 6.75
C VAL A 25 1.15 -2.62 7.09
N CYS A 26 1.92 -2.36 8.16
CA CYS A 26 3.00 -3.25 8.60
C CYS A 26 2.49 -4.65 8.92
N LYS A 27 1.38 -4.74 9.64
CA LYS A 27 0.73 -6.02 9.95
C LYS A 27 0.30 -6.74 8.68
N VAL A 28 -0.50 -6.10 7.83
CA VAL A 28 -1.04 -6.70 6.61
C VAL A 28 0.05 -7.14 5.62
N VAL A 29 1.02 -6.26 5.36
CA VAL A 29 2.12 -6.53 4.41
C VAL A 29 3.12 -7.52 5.00
N GLY A 30 3.40 -7.43 6.31
CA GLY A 30 4.31 -8.32 7.00
C GLY A 30 3.80 -9.76 7.04
N GLU A 31 2.50 -9.95 7.33
CA GLU A 31 1.85 -11.27 7.41
C GLU A 31 1.87 -12.01 6.05
N HIS A 32 1.72 -11.29 4.93
CA HIS A 32 1.51 -11.93 3.63
C HIS A 32 2.77 -12.03 2.76
N ILE A 33 3.70 -11.09 2.88
CA ILE A 33 4.80 -10.97 1.93
C ILE A 33 6.08 -11.69 2.43
N GLY A 34 6.17 -12.07 3.70
CA GLY A 34 7.40 -12.69 4.23
C GLY A 34 8.65 -11.80 4.06
N VAL A 35 8.46 -10.49 3.85
CA VAL A 35 9.55 -9.52 3.73
C VAL A 35 10.11 -9.32 5.13
N THR A 36 11.19 -10.04 5.42
CA THR A 36 11.99 -9.83 6.62
C THR A 36 12.37 -8.35 6.72
N ARG A 37 12.11 -7.73 7.88
CA ARG A 37 12.33 -6.31 8.19
C ARG A 37 11.33 -5.30 7.61
N PHE A 38 10.10 -5.69 7.31
CA PHE A 38 9.04 -4.69 7.10
C PHE A 38 8.53 -4.14 8.44
N SER A 39 8.78 -2.87 8.71
CA SER A 39 8.37 -2.20 9.95
C SER A 39 7.95 -0.75 9.71
N VAL A 40 7.37 -0.12 10.73
CA VAL A 40 6.90 1.29 10.65
C VAL A 40 8.05 2.24 10.28
N ALA A 41 9.27 1.97 10.72
CA ALA A 41 10.46 2.75 10.39
C ALA A 41 10.79 2.77 8.88
N THR A 42 10.33 1.74 8.15
CA THR A 42 10.52 1.64 6.70
C THR A 42 9.43 2.36 5.89
N ILE A 43 8.38 2.84 6.57
CA ILE A 43 7.30 3.64 6.00
C ILE A 43 7.58 5.12 6.29
N LYS A 44 7.69 5.93 5.25
CA LYS A 44 7.87 7.38 5.38
C LYS A 44 6.56 8.11 5.69
N SER A 45 5.45 7.61 5.15
CA SER A 45 4.11 8.13 5.41
C SER A 45 3.07 7.15 4.88
N SER A 46 1.94 7.01 5.55
CA SER A 46 0.79 6.28 5.05
C SER A 46 -0.52 7.03 5.36
N HIS A 47 -1.53 6.92 4.50
CA HIS A 47 -2.85 7.51 4.73
C HIS A 47 -3.90 6.89 3.81
N ARG A 48 -5.18 6.94 4.22
CA ARG A 48 -6.32 6.58 3.38
C ARG A 48 -6.56 7.62 2.30
N LEU A 49 -6.88 7.18 1.09
CA LEU A 49 -7.19 8.05 -0.04
C LEU A 49 -8.71 8.20 -0.20
N GLY A 50 -9.16 9.44 -0.33
CA GLY A 50 -10.55 9.77 -0.65
C GLY A 50 -11.46 9.92 0.57
N ARG A 51 -12.75 10.14 0.28
CA ARG A 51 -13.79 10.32 1.29
C ARG A 51 -14.24 8.97 1.87
N PRO A 52 -14.52 8.88 3.17
CA PRO A 52 -15.07 7.66 3.78
C PRO A 52 -16.34 7.21 3.03
N SER A 53 -16.50 5.90 2.89
CA SER A 53 -17.69 5.30 2.26
C SER A 53 -18.00 3.98 2.92
N GLU A 54 -19.29 3.70 3.16
CA GLU A 54 -19.75 2.44 3.75
C GLU A 54 -19.66 1.25 2.80
N LYS A 55 -19.64 1.51 1.48
CA LYS A 55 -19.67 0.44 0.46
C LYS A 55 -18.34 -0.30 0.33
N LYS A 56 -17.22 0.40 0.48
CA LYS A 56 -15.88 -0.17 0.24
C LYS A 56 -14.82 0.56 1.07
N PRO A 57 -13.90 -0.18 1.71
CA PRO A 57 -12.76 0.43 2.38
C PRO A 57 -11.90 1.24 1.41
N ARG A 58 -11.51 2.44 1.84
CA ARG A 58 -10.61 3.33 1.10
C ARG A 58 -9.24 2.70 0.94
N PRO A 59 -8.60 2.84 -0.23
CA PRO A 59 -7.25 2.36 -0.41
C PRO A 59 -6.27 3.17 0.45
N ILE A 60 -5.23 2.49 0.93
CA ILE A 60 -4.14 3.10 1.66
C ILE A 60 -3.02 3.43 0.68
N VAL A 61 -2.60 4.69 0.67
CA VAL A 61 -1.37 5.11 0.03
C VAL A 61 -0.23 4.88 1.00
N VAL A 62 0.76 4.08 0.60
CA VAL A 62 1.96 3.80 1.40
C VAL A 62 3.16 4.39 0.68
N LYS A 63 3.90 5.28 1.35
CA LYS A 63 5.19 5.78 0.88
C LYS A 63 6.32 5.10 1.63
N PHE A 64 7.14 4.35 0.92
CA PHE A 64 8.30 3.66 1.48
C PHE A 64 9.48 4.61 1.65
N ALA A 65 10.33 4.32 2.63
CA ALA A 65 11.59 5.03 2.86
C ALA A 65 12.50 4.95 1.62
N ASP A 66 12.54 3.78 0.97
CA ASP A 66 13.36 3.54 -0.21
C ASP A 66 12.63 2.84 -1.38
N VAL A 67 13.13 3.06 -2.59
CA VAL A 67 12.62 2.43 -3.82
C VAL A 67 12.88 0.93 -3.82
N ALA A 68 14.03 0.46 -3.35
CA ALA A 68 14.35 -0.96 -3.35
C ALA A 68 13.36 -1.76 -2.49
N LEU A 69 12.98 -1.22 -1.34
CA LEU A 69 11.95 -1.83 -0.49
C LEU A 69 10.59 -1.85 -1.18
N ARG A 70 10.18 -0.72 -1.78
CA ARG A 70 8.94 -0.65 -2.56
C ARG A 70 8.91 -1.71 -3.66
N VAL A 71 10.04 -1.91 -4.35
CA VAL A 71 10.19 -2.89 -5.43
C VAL A 71 10.08 -4.33 -4.89
N LYS A 72 10.71 -4.64 -3.77
CA LYS A 72 10.56 -5.95 -3.10
C LYS A 72 9.09 -6.24 -2.77
N VAL A 73 8.41 -5.30 -2.12
CA VAL A 73 6.98 -5.41 -1.80
C VAL A 73 6.13 -5.61 -3.07
N TRP A 74 6.45 -4.89 -4.15
CA TRP A 74 5.74 -5.04 -5.42
C TRP A 74 5.90 -6.42 -6.05
N PHE A 75 7.12 -6.95 -6.10
CA PHE A 75 7.37 -8.26 -6.72
C PHE A 75 6.83 -9.42 -5.90
N SER A 76 6.80 -9.27 -4.58
CA SER A 76 6.24 -10.28 -3.69
C SER A 76 4.72 -10.17 -3.50
N LYS A 77 4.02 -9.33 -4.28
CA LYS A 77 2.56 -9.13 -4.21
C LYS A 77 1.73 -10.39 -4.47
N THR A 78 2.32 -11.42 -5.07
CA THR A 78 1.68 -12.73 -5.27
C THR A 78 1.32 -13.40 -3.95
N GLY A 79 2.02 -13.07 -2.85
CA GLY A 79 1.69 -13.52 -1.49
C GLY A 79 0.32 -13.00 -0.99
N PHE A 80 -0.27 -11.99 -1.63
CA PHE A 80 -1.64 -11.55 -1.32
C PHE A 80 -2.73 -12.35 -2.06
N LYS A 81 -2.36 -13.30 -2.93
CA LYS A 81 -3.35 -14.11 -3.63
C LYS A 81 -4.13 -14.95 -2.60
N GLY A 82 -5.46 -14.84 -2.63
CA GLY A 82 -6.34 -15.54 -1.69
C GLY A 82 -6.65 -14.77 -0.40
N SER A 83 -5.91 -13.70 -0.06
CA SER A 83 -6.21 -12.90 1.14
C SER A 83 -7.28 -11.82 0.95
N GLY A 84 -7.73 -11.63 -0.28
CA GLY A 84 -8.67 -10.57 -0.65
C GLY A 84 -8.04 -9.17 -0.74
N ILE A 85 -6.78 -9.00 -0.31
CA ILE A 85 -6.03 -7.74 -0.43
C ILE A 85 -5.39 -7.63 -1.81
N THR A 86 -5.33 -6.42 -2.36
CA THR A 86 -4.63 -6.17 -3.63
C THR A 86 -3.70 -4.98 -3.53
N VAL A 87 -2.58 -5.03 -4.26
CA VAL A 87 -1.58 -3.96 -4.32
C VAL A 87 -1.47 -3.45 -5.76
N SER A 88 -1.53 -2.13 -5.94
CA SER A 88 -1.41 -1.48 -7.25
C SER A 88 -0.41 -0.31 -7.22
N GLU A 89 0.06 0.09 -8.40
CA GLU A 89 0.88 1.28 -8.58
C GLU A 89 0.10 2.57 -8.24
N PHE A 90 0.77 3.56 -7.63
CA PHE A 90 0.19 4.89 -7.41
C PHE A 90 0.57 5.84 -8.56
N LEU A 91 -0.13 5.73 -9.69
CA LEU A 91 0.15 6.49 -10.91
C LEU A 91 -0.59 7.84 -10.94
N THR A 92 -0.08 8.77 -11.75
CA THR A 92 -0.85 9.95 -12.18
C THR A 92 -1.90 9.56 -13.21
N LYS A 93 -2.94 10.37 -13.41
CA LYS A 93 -4.02 10.08 -14.36
C LYS A 93 -3.48 9.74 -15.75
N SER A 94 -2.58 10.56 -16.30
CA SER A 94 -1.99 10.31 -17.63
C SER A 94 -1.24 8.97 -17.72
N ARG A 95 -0.50 8.59 -16.67
CA ARG A 95 0.24 7.31 -16.64
C ARG A 95 -0.67 6.12 -16.41
N HIS A 96 -1.72 6.30 -15.62
CA HIS A 96 -2.74 5.28 -15.43
C HIS A 96 -3.47 5.00 -16.74
N ASN A 97 -3.84 6.04 -17.49
CA ASN A 97 -4.47 5.91 -18.80
C ASN A 97 -3.58 5.24 -19.85
N LEU A 98 -2.25 5.36 -19.74
CA LEU A 98 -1.31 4.64 -20.62
C LEU A 98 -1.12 3.18 -20.20
N PHE A 99 -1.39 2.86 -18.94
CA PHE A 99 -1.21 1.52 -18.38
C PHE A 99 -2.44 0.62 -18.56
N MET A 100 -3.63 1.22 -18.54
CA MET A 100 -4.91 0.56 -18.81
C MET A 100 -5.13 0.43 -20.32
#